data_AF-A0A1D6LU70-F1
#
_entry.id   AF-A0A1D6LU70-F1
#
_cell.length_a   1.000
_cell.length_b   1.000
_cell.length_c   1.000
_cell.angle_alpha   90.00
_cell.angle_beta   90.00
_cell.angle_gamma   90.00
#
_symmetry.space_group_name_H-M   'P 1'
#
loop_
_entity.id
_entity.type
_entity.pdbx_description
1 polymer ?
#
loop_
_entity_poly.entity_id
_entity_poly.type
_entity_poly.pdbx_seq_one_letter_code
_entity_poly.pdbx_strand_id
1 'polypeptide(L)'
;MNQPNPAMPLTLHRKIAGSFKDQFLLQIFQISLTSLNQLKSEAPDDFGHIPLDLALKCLSFDFVGSPVDESSEEFGTVQLPASWRPLLQDPSTLQIFFDYYKVNDIRVSKEALECLVRLASVRRSIFVEDPARSQFLSHLMLGTKEILLTGQGLADHDNYHEFCRLLGRFKVNYQLAELLNVEFYGEWIGLVAEFTTRSLLSWQWASNSVYYLLSLWSRLVTSVPYLKGETPSLLDETVPKITEGFITSRINSVQAILADNSLENPLDSVEVLQDQLEFLPFLCRFQYQSSSLYIINIMEPLLQAYTERSRLPAPGDADELSVIEGQIAWMVHIIAAIVKVRQVTGVSQETQELIDAELSARVLQLISVTDTGAHTQRYQELSKQRLDRAILIFVQSFRRSYVGDQAMHSSKLYGRLSELLGLNDHLILLNVIVGKIATNMKCYAESEDVIDHTLSLFLDLATG
;
A
#
# COMPACT_ATOMS: atom_id res chain seq x y z
N MET A 1 -1.66 14.94 -22.86
CA MET A 1 -2.28 15.71 -23.97
C MET A 1 -3.77 15.86 -23.70
N ASN A 2 -4.38 17.02 -23.96
CA ASN A 2 -5.76 17.42 -23.57
C ASN A 2 -5.87 18.10 -22.17
N GLN A 3 -4.98 19.06 -21.86
CA GLN A 3 -5.15 19.95 -20.71
C GLN A 3 -5.98 21.19 -21.11
N PRO A 4 -6.89 21.67 -20.25
CA PRO A 4 -7.74 22.82 -20.56
C PRO A 4 -6.91 24.06 -20.83
N ASN A 5 -7.15 24.69 -21.98
CA ASN A 5 -6.51 25.96 -22.33
C ASN A 5 -7.28 27.11 -21.65
N PRO A 6 -6.66 27.89 -20.74
CA PRO A 6 -7.32 29.00 -20.05
C PRO A 6 -7.81 30.11 -21.00
N ALA A 7 -7.28 30.19 -22.21
CA ALA A 7 -7.68 31.15 -23.25
C ALA A 7 -8.88 30.68 -24.11
N MET A 8 -9.44 29.49 -23.86
CA MET A 8 -10.53 28.91 -24.65
C MET A 8 -11.69 28.44 -23.77
N PRO A 9 -12.97 28.64 -24.17
CA PRO A 9 -14.09 28.04 -23.46
C PRO A 9 -13.96 26.52 -23.35
N LEU A 10 -14.16 25.97 -22.14
CA LEU A 10 -14.01 24.53 -21.86
C LEU A 10 -14.85 23.64 -22.78
N THR A 11 -16.04 24.10 -23.16
CA THR A 11 -16.94 23.39 -24.09
C THR A 11 -16.34 23.27 -25.49
N LEU A 12 -15.70 24.33 -25.99
CA LEU A 12 -15.01 24.33 -27.27
C LEU A 12 -13.75 23.47 -27.22
N HIS A 13 -12.97 23.56 -26.13
CA HIS A 13 -11.79 22.72 -25.91
C HIS A 13 -12.14 21.23 -25.94
N ARG A 14 -13.16 20.80 -25.17
CA ARG A 14 -13.65 19.41 -25.16
C ARG A 14 -14.10 18.93 -26.53
N LYS A 15 -14.76 19.79 -27.33
CA LYS A 15 -15.19 19.45 -28.70
C LYS A 15 -13.99 19.22 -29.63
N ILE A 16 -12.98 20.09 -29.57
CA ILE A 16 -11.76 19.96 -30.38
C ILE A 16 -10.99 18.70 -29.97
N ALA A 17 -10.79 18.49 -28.67
CA ALA A 17 -10.11 17.32 -28.15
C ALA A 17 -10.81 16.01 -28.53
N GLY A 18 -12.15 15.97 -28.43
CA GLY A 18 -12.96 14.85 -28.89
C GLY A 18 -12.79 14.59 -30.39
N SER A 19 -12.86 15.63 -31.22
CA SER A 19 -12.64 15.51 -32.67
C SER A 19 -11.24 14.99 -33.01
N PHE A 20 -10.20 15.47 -32.31
CA PHE A 20 -8.83 15.02 -32.51
C PHE A 20 -8.64 13.55 -32.14
N LYS A 21 -9.18 13.16 -30.97
CA LYS A 21 -9.20 11.78 -30.48
C LYS A 21 -9.81 10.81 -31.49
N ASP A 22 -10.96 11.17 -32.05
CA ASP A 22 -11.73 10.27 -32.92
C ASP A 22 -11.18 10.22 -34.36
N GLN A 23 -10.59 11.32 -34.86
CA GLN A 23 -10.15 11.42 -36.26
C GLN A 23 -8.66 11.13 -36.49
N PHE A 24 -7.77 11.55 -35.58
CA PHE A 24 -6.33 11.58 -35.84
C PHE A 24 -5.50 10.74 -34.88
N LEU A 25 -5.89 10.63 -33.61
CA LEU A 25 -5.05 10.02 -32.57
C LEU A 25 -4.69 8.55 -32.89
N LEU A 26 -5.63 7.76 -33.42
CA LEU A 26 -5.35 6.39 -33.84
C LEU A 26 -4.29 6.32 -34.95
N GLN A 27 -4.38 7.20 -35.95
CA GLN A 27 -3.44 7.23 -37.07
C GLN A 27 -2.03 7.60 -36.59
N ILE A 28 -1.93 8.57 -35.67
CA ILE A 28 -0.65 8.96 -35.05
C ILE A 28 -0.05 7.77 -34.29
N PHE A 29 -0.87 7.04 -33.53
CA PHE A 29 -0.43 5.85 -32.82
C PHE A 29 0.03 4.73 -33.79
N GLN A 30 -0.68 4.51 -34.89
CA GLN A 30 -0.25 3.56 -35.93
C GLN A 30 1.08 3.95 -36.58
N ILE A 31 1.31 5.25 -36.80
CA ILE A 31 2.59 5.76 -37.30
C ILE A 31 3.70 5.41 -36.30
N SER A 32 3.50 5.66 -35.00
CA SER A 32 4.51 5.28 -33.99
C SER A 32 4.84 3.80 -34.01
N LEU A 33 3.84 2.91 -34.06
CA LEU A 33 4.08 1.45 -34.11
C LEU A 33 4.79 1.01 -35.39
N THR A 34 4.44 1.62 -36.53
CA THR A 34 5.09 1.31 -37.81
C THR A 34 6.56 1.73 -37.78
N SER A 35 6.86 2.92 -37.24
CA SER A 35 8.23 3.39 -37.05
C SER A 35 9.02 2.53 -36.08
N LEU A 36 8.43 2.10 -34.95
CA LEU A 36 9.06 1.17 -34.02
C LEU A 36 9.41 -0.17 -34.71
N ASN A 37 8.50 -0.73 -35.51
CA ASN A 37 8.78 -1.97 -36.22
C ASN A 37 9.90 -1.83 -37.27
N GLN A 38 9.99 -0.68 -37.95
CA GLN A 38 11.05 -0.42 -38.93
C GLN A 38 12.41 -0.25 -38.26
N LEU A 39 12.47 0.58 -37.21
CA LEU A 39 13.70 0.89 -36.49
C LEU A 39 14.25 -0.30 -35.69
N LYS A 40 13.41 -1.29 -35.34
CA LYS A 40 13.89 -2.53 -34.69
C LYS A 40 14.92 -3.31 -35.53
N SER A 41 14.92 -3.10 -36.85
CA SER A 41 15.81 -3.79 -37.79
C SER A 41 17.10 -3.03 -38.12
N GLU A 42 17.16 -1.74 -37.78
CA GLU A 42 18.31 -0.86 -37.97
C GLU A 42 19.01 -0.68 -36.60
N ALA A 43 20.33 -0.48 -36.58
CA ALA A 43 21.10 -0.39 -35.34
C ALA A 43 20.49 0.64 -34.35
N PRO A 44 20.73 0.51 -33.03
CA PRO A 44 20.15 1.42 -32.03
C PRO A 44 20.78 2.81 -32.17
N ASP A 45 20.27 3.60 -33.10
CA ASP A 45 20.50 5.03 -33.17
C ASP A 45 19.71 5.72 -32.05
N ASP A 46 20.20 6.89 -31.63
CA ASP A 46 19.58 7.80 -30.67
C ASP A 46 18.11 8.15 -30.98
N PHE A 47 17.54 7.74 -32.11
CA PHE A 47 16.18 8.05 -32.56
C PHE A 47 15.11 7.03 -32.12
N GLY A 48 15.49 5.87 -31.59
CA GLY A 48 14.53 4.83 -31.17
C GLY A 48 13.51 5.27 -30.12
N HIS A 49 13.87 6.24 -29.27
CA HIS A 49 12.99 6.81 -28.26
C HIS A 49 11.88 7.71 -28.83
N ILE A 50 12.04 8.29 -30.03
CA ILE A 50 11.07 9.27 -30.57
C ILE A 50 9.73 8.63 -30.90
N PRO A 51 9.68 7.49 -31.63
CA PRO A 51 8.41 6.81 -31.86
C PRO A 51 7.82 6.22 -30.58
N LEU A 52 8.65 5.87 -29.59
CA LEU A 52 8.21 5.33 -28.31
C LEU A 52 7.54 6.41 -27.44
N ASP A 53 8.18 7.58 -27.31
CA ASP A 53 7.60 8.77 -26.69
C ASP A 53 6.29 9.19 -27.39
N LEU A 54 6.23 9.11 -28.73
CA LEU A 54 4.99 9.37 -29.48
C LEU A 54 3.89 8.36 -29.14
N ALA A 55 4.22 7.07 -29.06
CA ALA A 55 3.29 6.03 -28.65
C ALA A 55 2.77 6.26 -27.22
N LEU A 56 3.69 6.54 -26.28
CA LEU A 56 3.36 6.85 -24.89
C LEU A 56 2.43 8.04 -24.77
N LYS A 57 2.73 9.11 -25.50
CA LYS A 57 1.89 10.32 -25.60
C LYS A 57 0.49 9.98 -26.10
N CYS A 58 0.36 9.15 -27.13
CA CYS A 58 -0.95 8.74 -27.64
C CYS A 58 -1.74 7.93 -26.61
N LEU A 59 -1.09 7.00 -25.91
CA LEU A 59 -1.69 6.16 -24.86
C LEU A 59 -2.05 6.97 -23.61
N SER A 60 -1.34 8.08 -23.35
CA SER A 60 -1.55 9.00 -22.22
C SER A 60 -2.41 10.22 -22.58
N PHE A 61 -3.12 10.18 -23.70
CA PHE A 61 -4.12 11.19 -24.02
C PHE A 61 -5.25 11.15 -22.98
N ASP A 62 -5.76 12.31 -22.53
CA ASP A 62 -6.93 12.33 -21.66
C ASP A 62 -8.21 12.05 -22.48
N PHE A 63 -8.64 10.78 -22.46
CA PHE A 63 -9.80 10.28 -23.19
C PHE A 63 -11.15 10.71 -22.59
N VAL A 64 -11.18 11.21 -21.34
CA VAL A 64 -12.40 11.42 -20.54
C VAL A 64 -12.66 12.91 -20.26
N GLY A 65 -11.66 13.78 -20.40
CA GLY A 65 -11.78 15.23 -20.18
C GLY A 65 -11.58 15.64 -18.72
N SER A 66 -10.82 14.84 -17.96
CA SER A 66 -10.36 15.13 -16.60
C SER A 66 -8.82 15.00 -16.58
N PRO A 67 -8.09 15.96 -15.97
CA PRO A 67 -6.64 15.85 -15.89
C PRO A 67 -6.25 14.52 -15.23
N VAL A 68 -5.44 13.73 -15.94
CA VAL A 68 -4.87 12.49 -15.43
C VAL A 68 -3.80 12.90 -14.43
N ASP A 69 -4.09 12.75 -13.15
CA ASP A 69 -3.06 12.81 -12.13
C ASP A 69 -2.35 11.45 -12.11
N GLU A 70 -1.11 11.41 -12.62
CA GLU A 70 -0.36 10.16 -12.85
C GLU A 70 0.05 9.44 -11.56
N SER A 71 -0.03 10.13 -10.41
CA SER A 71 0.17 9.61 -9.06
C SER A 71 -1.12 9.08 -8.41
N SER A 72 -2.30 9.41 -8.93
CA SER A 72 -3.59 9.00 -8.33
C SER A 72 -4.06 7.62 -8.83
N GLU A 73 -4.38 6.70 -7.93
CA GLU A 73 -4.96 5.40 -8.29
C GLU A 73 -6.43 5.51 -8.77
N GLU A 74 -7.13 6.60 -8.45
CA GLU A 74 -8.58 6.75 -8.63
C GLU A 74 -9.03 6.77 -10.11
N PHE A 75 -8.14 7.04 -11.06
CA PHE A 75 -8.43 7.00 -12.49
C PHE A 75 -7.62 5.92 -13.23
N GLY A 76 -7.65 4.70 -12.70
CA GLY A 76 -6.81 3.58 -13.16
C GLY A 76 -7.22 2.84 -14.44
N THR A 77 -8.08 3.40 -15.30
CA THR A 77 -8.50 2.70 -16.53
C THR A 77 -8.58 3.60 -17.76
N VAL A 78 -7.95 3.16 -18.86
CA VAL A 78 -7.88 3.90 -20.13
C VAL A 78 -9.09 3.56 -21.00
N GLN A 79 -9.84 4.60 -21.39
CA GLN A 79 -11.06 4.50 -22.20
C GLN A 79 -10.78 4.75 -23.69
N LEU A 80 -10.21 3.76 -24.37
CA LEU A 80 -9.88 3.89 -25.79
C LEU A 80 -11.13 3.76 -26.70
N PRO A 81 -11.20 4.52 -27.81
CA PRO A 81 -12.25 4.36 -28.81
C PRO A 81 -12.27 2.95 -29.42
N ALA A 82 -13.47 2.48 -29.81
CA ALA A 82 -13.67 1.16 -30.41
C ALA A 82 -12.86 0.93 -31.72
N SER A 83 -12.45 1.99 -32.41
CA SER A 83 -11.60 1.90 -33.61
C SER A 83 -10.20 1.35 -33.32
N TRP A 84 -9.74 1.38 -32.07
CA TRP A 84 -8.42 0.86 -31.67
C TRP A 84 -8.40 -0.66 -31.48
N ARG A 85 -9.56 -1.32 -31.45
CA ARG A 85 -9.68 -2.76 -31.15
C ARG A 85 -8.78 -3.66 -32.01
N PRO A 86 -8.74 -3.54 -33.35
CA PRO A 86 -7.94 -4.46 -34.17
C PRO A 86 -6.46 -4.39 -33.82
N LEU A 87 -5.98 -3.20 -33.45
CA LEU A 87 -4.58 -2.97 -33.11
C LEU A 87 -4.22 -3.54 -31.74
N LEU A 88 -5.10 -3.38 -30.75
CA LEU A 88 -4.85 -3.84 -29.38
C LEU A 88 -5.05 -5.35 -29.20
N GLN A 89 -5.89 -5.95 -30.04
CA GLN A 89 -6.11 -7.40 -30.05
C GLN A 89 -5.01 -8.15 -30.81
N ASP A 90 -4.19 -7.46 -31.60
CA ASP A 90 -3.00 -8.05 -32.21
C ASP A 90 -1.90 -8.23 -31.15
N PRO A 91 -1.45 -9.47 -30.87
CA PRO A 91 -0.37 -9.72 -29.91
C PRO A 91 0.94 -9.01 -30.28
N SER A 92 1.17 -8.72 -31.56
CA SER A 92 2.38 -8.04 -32.03
C SER A 92 2.52 -6.64 -31.43
N THR A 93 1.41 -5.93 -31.24
CA THR A 93 1.40 -4.57 -30.67
C THR A 93 1.98 -4.55 -29.27
N LEU A 94 1.60 -5.51 -28.43
CA LEU A 94 2.10 -5.59 -27.07
C LEU A 94 3.56 -6.05 -27.04
N GLN A 95 3.91 -7.01 -27.91
CA GLN A 95 5.25 -7.56 -28.03
C GLN A 95 6.29 -6.48 -28.37
N ILE A 96 5.95 -5.48 -29.21
CA ILE A 96 6.84 -4.36 -29.53
C ILE A 96 7.40 -3.71 -28.25
N PHE A 97 6.54 -3.39 -27.29
CA PHE A 97 6.99 -2.70 -26.07
C PHE A 97 7.84 -3.60 -25.17
N PHE A 98 7.53 -4.89 -25.08
CA PHE A 98 8.40 -5.84 -24.38
C PHE A 98 9.76 -6.01 -25.07
N ASP A 99 9.82 -5.95 -26.40
CA ASP A 99 11.08 -6.02 -27.13
C ASP A 99 11.92 -4.75 -26.94
N TYR A 100 11.30 -3.58 -26.95
CA TYR A 100 11.97 -2.32 -26.66
C TYR A 100 12.43 -2.22 -25.20
N TYR A 101 11.70 -2.82 -24.25
CA TYR A 101 12.19 -2.96 -22.88
C TYR A 101 13.50 -3.77 -22.79
N LYS A 102 13.65 -4.79 -23.64
CA LYS A 102 14.85 -5.66 -23.69
C LYS A 102 16.05 -4.97 -24.33
N VAL A 103 15.85 -3.84 -25.03
CA VAL A 103 16.94 -3.00 -25.52
C VAL A 103 17.52 -2.31 -24.28
N ASN A 104 18.75 -2.68 -23.88
CA ASN A 104 19.41 -2.23 -22.64
C ASN A 104 19.80 -0.73 -22.65
N ASP A 105 18.85 0.15 -22.95
CA ASP A 105 18.92 1.60 -22.80
C ASP A 105 17.89 2.03 -21.74
N ILE A 106 18.32 2.79 -20.73
CA ILE A 106 17.48 3.13 -19.56
C ILE A 106 16.27 3.97 -19.97
N ARG A 107 16.44 4.93 -20.89
CA ARG A 107 15.36 5.81 -21.30
C ARG A 107 14.31 5.04 -22.11
N VAL A 108 14.76 4.23 -23.05
CA VAL A 108 13.89 3.41 -23.89
C VAL A 108 13.15 2.36 -23.05
N SER A 109 13.84 1.70 -22.13
CA SER A 109 13.22 0.68 -21.26
C SER A 109 12.16 1.27 -20.34
N LYS A 110 12.39 2.47 -19.78
CA LYS A 110 11.39 3.18 -18.96
C LYS A 110 10.15 3.54 -19.78
N GLU A 111 10.33 4.23 -20.91
CA GLU A 111 9.22 4.66 -21.78
C GLU A 111 8.41 3.45 -22.30
N ALA A 112 9.08 2.31 -22.53
CA ALA A 112 8.43 1.06 -22.91
C ALA A 112 7.57 0.49 -21.77
N LEU A 113 8.06 0.49 -20.53
CA LEU A 113 7.26 0.10 -19.36
C LEU A 113 6.07 1.04 -19.16
N GLU A 114 6.24 2.35 -19.32
CA GLU A 114 5.13 3.31 -19.20
C GLU A 114 4.04 3.02 -20.25
N CYS A 115 4.42 2.69 -21.49
CA CYS A 115 3.47 2.22 -22.51
C CYS A 115 2.74 0.94 -22.07
N LEU A 116 3.48 -0.05 -21.54
CA LEU A 116 2.90 -1.29 -21.02
C LEU A 116 1.92 -1.02 -19.87
N VAL A 117 2.22 -0.08 -18.96
CA VAL A 117 1.31 0.35 -17.88
C VAL A 117 0.00 0.89 -18.45
N ARG A 118 0.07 1.75 -19.47
CA ARG A 118 -1.14 2.30 -20.13
C ARG A 118 -1.94 1.21 -20.84
N LEU A 119 -1.27 0.29 -21.53
CA LEU A 119 -1.90 -0.85 -22.22
C LEU A 119 -2.56 -1.84 -21.24
N ALA A 120 -1.89 -2.16 -20.13
CA ALA A 120 -2.45 -3.00 -19.06
C ALA A 120 -3.68 -2.37 -18.39
N SER A 121 -3.82 -1.04 -18.48
CA SER A 121 -4.94 -0.27 -17.94
C SER A 121 -6.12 -0.12 -18.92
N VAL A 122 -6.05 -0.66 -20.14
CA VAL A 122 -7.14 -0.56 -21.13
C VAL A 122 -8.38 -1.33 -20.67
N ARG A 123 -9.54 -0.65 -20.64
CA ARG A 123 -10.79 -1.25 -20.14
C ARG A 123 -11.24 -2.47 -20.93
N ARG A 124 -11.94 -3.36 -20.22
CA ARG A 124 -12.64 -4.53 -20.78
C ARG A 124 -13.51 -4.21 -22.02
N SER A 125 -14.10 -3.02 -22.13
CA SER A 125 -14.96 -2.62 -23.25
C SER A 125 -14.29 -2.64 -24.64
N ILE A 126 -12.95 -2.66 -24.69
CA ILE A 126 -12.20 -2.89 -25.93
C ILE A 126 -12.23 -4.36 -26.36
N PHE A 127 -12.32 -5.29 -25.42
CA PHE A 127 -12.35 -6.72 -25.68
C PHE A 127 -13.79 -7.23 -25.63
N VAL A 128 -14.46 -7.14 -26.78
CA VAL A 128 -15.86 -7.60 -26.92
C VAL A 128 -15.95 -9.13 -26.80
N GLU A 129 -14.91 -9.83 -27.26
CA GLU A 129 -14.80 -11.29 -27.19
C GLU A 129 -13.88 -11.69 -26.02
N ASP A 130 -14.38 -12.54 -25.12
CA ASP A 130 -13.61 -13.02 -23.96
C ASP A 130 -12.30 -13.74 -24.33
N PRO A 131 -12.19 -14.51 -25.43
CA PRO A 131 -10.92 -15.11 -25.85
C PRO A 131 -9.81 -14.10 -26.14
N ALA A 132 -10.13 -12.97 -26.81
CA ALA A 132 -9.14 -11.94 -27.13
C ALA A 132 -8.60 -11.27 -25.86
N ARG A 133 -9.47 -11.07 -24.85
CA ARG A 133 -9.07 -10.54 -23.54
C ARG A 133 -8.15 -11.50 -22.80
N SER A 134 -8.48 -12.79 -22.80
CA SER A 134 -7.69 -13.82 -22.15
C SER A 134 -6.30 -13.95 -22.79
N GLN A 135 -6.23 -13.92 -24.12
CA GLN A 135 -4.95 -13.93 -24.85
C GLN A 135 -4.09 -12.71 -24.54
N PHE A 136 -4.69 -11.51 -24.52
CA PHE A 136 -3.99 -10.27 -24.16
C PHE A 136 -3.46 -10.30 -22.72
N LEU A 137 -4.28 -10.75 -21.76
CA LEU A 137 -3.88 -10.93 -20.36
C LEU A 137 -2.74 -11.95 -20.24
N SER A 138 -2.86 -13.09 -20.89
CA SER A 138 -1.82 -14.14 -20.89
C SER A 138 -0.50 -13.60 -21.43
N HIS A 139 -0.51 -12.83 -22.53
CA HIS A 139 0.69 -12.22 -23.07
C HIS A 139 1.33 -11.19 -22.10
N LEU A 140 0.52 -10.34 -21.45
CA LEU A 140 0.99 -9.41 -20.42
C LEU A 140 1.63 -10.15 -19.22
N MET A 141 0.97 -11.20 -18.73
CA MET A 141 1.49 -12.01 -17.62
C MET A 141 2.78 -12.73 -18.02
N LEU A 142 2.89 -13.23 -19.25
CA LEU A 142 4.11 -13.87 -19.75
C LEU A 142 5.27 -12.88 -19.80
N GLY A 143 5.07 -11.68 -20.35
CA GLY A 143 6.14 -10.68 -20.41
C GLY A 143 6.60 -10.22 -19.02
N THR A 144 5.67 -9.99 -18.08
CA THR A 144 6.04 -9.64 -16.69
C THR A 144 6.69 -10.81 -15.94
N LYS A 145 6.28 -12.05 -16.21
CA LYS A 145 6.95 -13.27 -15.71
C LYS A 145 8.41 -13.33 -16.17
N GLU A 146 8.69 -13.09 -17.44
CA GLU A 146 10.05 -13.09 -17.98
C GLU A 146 10.93 -12.02 -17.31
N ILE A 147 10.39 -10.81 -17.09
CA ILE A 147 11.11 -9.74 -16.38
C ILE A 147 11.43 -10.16 -14.93
N LEU A 148 10.48 -10.78 -14.23
CA LEU A 148 10.69 -11.27 -12.86
C LEU A 148 11.76 -12.37 -12.80
N LEU A 149 11.76 -13.31 -13.75
CA LEU A 149 12.72 -14.42 -13.81
C LEU A 149 14.14 -13.94 -14.12
N THR A 150 14.27 -12.99 -15.04
CA THR A 150 15.57 -12.51 -15.51
C THR A 150 16.14 -11.39 -14.64
N GLY A 151 15.29 -10.61 -13.99
CA GLY A 151 15.68 -9.38 -13.29
C GLY A 151 16.20 -8.29 -14.23
N GLN A 152 16.04 -8.43 -15.55
CA GLN A 152 16.57 -7.49 -16.54
C GLN A 152 15.96 -6.11 -16.31
N GLY A 153 16.78 -5.06 -16.29
CA GLY A 153 16.36 -3.66 -16.16
C GLY A 153 15.96 -3.22 -14.74
N LEU A 154 15.71 -4.15 -13.81
CA LEU A 154 15.20 -3.85 -12.47
C LEU A 154 16.25 -3.31 -11.47
N ALA A 155 17.51 -3.21 -11.88
CA ALA A 155 18.54 -2.53 -11.10
C ALA A 155 18.43 -1.00 -11.20
N ASP A 156 17.75 -0.49 -12.22
CA ASP A 156 17.46 0.93 -12.38
C ASP A 156 16.16 1.30 -11.64
N HIS A 157 16.17 2.44 -10.95
CA HIS A 157 15.07 2.85 -10.08
C HIS A 157 13.80 3.20 -10.86
N ASP A 158 13.92 3.87 -12.02
CA ASP A 158 12.77 4.28 -12.81
C ASP A 158 12.09 3.07 -13.45
N ASN A 159 12.88 2.15 -14.01
CA ASN A 159 12.37 0.88 -14.52
C ASN A 159 11.68 0.07 -13.44
N TYR A 160 12.29 -0.03 -12.27
CA TYR A 160 11.71 -0.76 -11.15
C TYR A 160 10.39 -0.14 -10.69
N HIS A 161 10.33 1.19 -10.58
CA HIS A 161 9.11 1.91 -10.22
C HIS A 161 7.98 1.66 -11.22
N GLU A 162 8.26 1.80 -12.52
CA GLU A 162 7.28 1.55 -13.58
C GLU A 162 6.86 0.09 -13.65
N PHE A 163 7.75 -0.84 -13.35
CA PHE A 163 7.43 -2.25 -13.25
C PHE A 163 6.49 -2.55 -12.06
N CYS A 164 6.72 -1.95 -10.89
CA CYS A 164 5.79 -2.01 -9.76
C CYS A 164 4.40 -1.45 -10.13
N ARG A 165 4.35 -0.31 -10.85
CA ARG A 165 3.10 0.26 -11.38
C ARG A 165 2.40 -0.72 -12.31
N LEU A 166 3.13 -1.35 -13.22
CA LEU A 166 2.59 -2.34 -14.17
C LEU A 166 1.94 -3.52 -13.43
N LEU A 167 2.63 -4.09 -12.44
CA LEU A 167 2.09 -5.15 -11.59
C LEU A 167 0.81 -4.69 -10.86
N GLY A 168 0.82 -3.47 -10.32
CA GLY A 168 -0.36 -2.86 -9.68
C GLY A 168 -1.61 -2.81 -10.59
N ARG A 169 -1.42 -2.62 -11.91
CA ARG A 169 -2.55 -2.52 -12.86
C ARG A 169 -3.32 -3.82 -13.08
N PHE A 170 -2.70 -4.99 -12.87
CA PHE A 170 -3.37 -6.27 -13.14
C PHE A 170 -4.67 -6.39 -12.36
N LYS A 171 -4.66 -6.18 -11.03
CA LYS A 171 -5.88 -6.36 -10.24
C LYS A 171 -6.86 -5.18 -10.32
N VAL A 172 -6.37 -4.00 -10.72
CA VAL A 172 -7.22 -2.83 -11.03
C VAL A 172 -8.11 -3.13 -12.24
N ASN A 173 -7.56 -3.79 -13.28
CA ASN A 173 -8.22 -3.94 -14.56
C ASN A 173 -8.74 -5.37 -14.85
N TYR A 174 -8.22 -6.39 -14.17
CA TYR A 174 -8.61 -7.79 -14.34
C TYR A 174 -9.14 -8.39 -13.03
N GLN A 175 -10.17 -9.21 -13.13
CA GLN A 175 -10.71 -9.94 -11.99
C GLN A 175 -9.76 -11.09 -11.60
N LEU A 176 -9.75 -11.48 -10.31
CA LEU A 176 -8.91 -12.58 -9.84
C LEU A 176 -9.21 -13.89 -10.60
N ALA A 177 -10.48 -14.15 -10.91
CA ALA A 177 -10.87 -15.31 -11.71
C ALA A 177 -10.24 -15.31 -13.12
N GLU A 178 -10.00 -14.14 -13.73
CA GLU A 178 -9.32 -14.05 -15.03
C GLU A 178 -7.84 -14.40 -14.90
N LEU A 179 -7.18 -13.97 -13.83
CA LEU A 179 -5.77 -14.29 -13.55
C LEU A 179 -5.57 -15.79 -13.32
N LEU A 180 -6.47 -16.42 -12.54
CA LEU A 180 -6.41 -17.85 -12.23
C LEU A 180 -6.60 -18.75 -13.44
N ASN A 181 -7.26 -18.26 -14.50
CA ASN A 181 -7.46 -19.01 -15.73
C ASN A 181 -6.21 -19.04 -16.63
N VAL A 182 -5.16 -18.29 -16.30
CA VAL A 182 -3.89 -18.32 -17.03
C VAL A 182 -3.05 -19.51 -16.55
N GLU A 183 -2.61 -20.35 -17.49
CA GLU A 183 -1.95 -21.65 -17.24
C GLU A 183 -0.78 -21.57 -16.24
N PHE A 184 0.03 -20.52 -16.35
CA PHE A 184 1.22 -20.30 -15.51
C PHE A 184 1.00 -19.31 -14.36
N TYR A 185 -0.26 -19.07 -13.95
CA TYR A 185 -0.59 -18.18 -12.83
C TYR A 185 0.20 -18.51 -11.56
N GLY A 186 0.29 -19.80 -11.21
CA GLY A 186 0.94 -20.23 -9.96
C GLY A 186 2.43 -19.87 -9.90
N GLU A 187 3.14 -20.00 -11.01
CA GLU A 187 4.54 -19.58 -11.11
C GLU A 187 4.66 -18.05 -11.08
N TRP A 188 3.79 -17.35 -11.82
CA TRP A 188 3.78 -15.89 -11.87
C TRP A 188 3.51 -15.27 -10.48
N ILE A 189 2.48 -15.72 -9.76
CA ILE A 189 2.13 -15.15 -8.45
C ILE A 189 3.22 -15.45 -7.41
N GLY A 190 3.88 -16.62 -7.50
CA GLY A 190 5.04 -16.94 -6.66
C GLY A 190 6.21 -15.99 -6.88
N LEU A 191 6.54 -15.69 -8.15
CA LEU A 191 7.58 -14.73 -8.50
C LEU A 191 7.23 -13.30 -8.04
N VAL A 192 5.97 -12.88 -8.20
CA VAL A 192 5.51 -11.57 -7.71
C VAL A 192 5.63 -11.50 -6.18
N ALA A 193 5.33 -12.59 -5.46
CA ALA A 193 5.47 -12.64 -3.99
C ALA A 193 6.93 -12.53 -3.55
N GLU A 194 7.83 -13.26 -4.21
CA GLU A 194 9.26 -13.19 -3.94
C GLU A 194 9.81 -11.78 -4.23
N PHE A 195 9.45 -11.21 -5.38
CA PHE A 195 9.81 -9.85 -5.74
C PHE A 195 9.30 -8.85 -4.70
N THR A 196 8.03 -8.94 -4.29
CA THR A 196 7.45 -8.06 -3.25
C THR A 196 8.20 -8.17 -1.93
N THR A 197 8.55 -9.39 -1.51
CA THR A 197 9.29 -9.62 -0.26
C THR A 197 10.68 -8.97 -0.30
N ARG A 198 11.41 -9.12 -1.41
CA ARG A 198 12.72 -8.47 -1.60
C ARG A 198 12.61 -6.94 -1.63
N SER A 199 11.54 -6.43 -2.23
CA SER A 199 11.21 -5.00 -2.31
C SER A 199 10.98 -4.40 -0.92
N LEU A 200 10.25 -5.12 -0.06
CA LEU A 200 9.98 -4.72 1.32
C LEU A 200 11.25 -4.69 2.17
N LEU A 201 12.17 -5.61 1.98
CA LEU A 201 13.46 -5.61 2.68
C LEU A 201 14.38 -4.46 2.22
N SER A 202 14.25 -4.04 0.96
CA SER A 202 14.99 -2.93 0.36
C SER A 202 14.24 -1.60 0.49
N TRP A 203 13.66 -1.35 1.66
CA TRP A 203 12.70 -0.26 1.89
C TRP A 203 13.24 1.14 1.60
N GLN A 204 14.55 1.36 1.74
CA GLN A 204 15.20 2.65 1.46
C GLN A 204 15.17 3.01 -0.02
N TRP A 205 15.26 2.02 -0.89
CA TRP A 205 15.33 2.21 -2.34
C TRP A 205 13.97 2.07 -3.02
N ALA A 206 13.07 1.24 -2.46
CA ALA A 206 11.80 0.89 -3.06
C ALA A 206 10.57 1.59 -2.42
N SER A 207 10.74 2.51 -1.47
CA SER A 207 9.66 3.05 -0.62
C SER A 207 8.39 3.45 -1.37
N ASN A 208 8.53 4.29 -2.41
CA ASN A 208 7.40 4.78 -3.22
C ASN A 208 6.82 3.71 -4.16
N SER A 209 7.63 2.72 -4.55
CA SER A 209 7.26 1.67 -5.49
C SER A 209 6.52 0.52 -4.81
N VAL A 210 6.84 0.25 -3.53
CA VAL A 210 6.19 -0.79 -2.71
C VAL A 210 4.69 -0.55 -2.55
N TYR A 211 4.25 0.71 -2.56
CA TYR A 211 2.83 1.08 -2.51
C TYR A 211 2.00 0.31 -3.56
N TYR A 212 2.45 0.26 -4.81
CA TYR A 212 1.74 -0.43 -5.89
C TYR A 212 1.68 -1.95 -5.69
N LEU A 213 2.74 -2.53 -5.13
CA LEU A 213 2.78 -3.96 -4.83
C LEU A 213 1.81 -4.29 -3.69
N LEU A 214 1.79 -3.51 -2.61
CA LEU A 214 0.86 -3.72 -1.50
C LEU A 214 -0.59 -3.48 -1.92
N SER A 215 -0.85 -2.48 -2.78
CA SER A 215 -2.16 -2.25 -3.42
C SER A 215 -2.63 -3.47 -4.21
N LEU A 216 -1.74 -4.08 -5.01
CA LEU A 216 -2.02 -5.32 -5.73
C LEU A 216 -2.45 -6.43 -4.77
N TRP A 217 -1.65 -6.71 -3.73
CA TRP A 217 -1.93 -7.78 -2.78
C TRP A 217 -3.22 -7.54 -1.99
N SER A 218 -3.46 -6.31 -1.53
CA SER A 218 -4.69 -5.93 -0.83
C SER A 218 -5.91 -6.20 -1.71
N ARG A 219 -5.89 -5.73 -2.96
CA ARG A 219 -7.00 -5.94 -3.91
C ARG A 219 -7.19 -7.42 -4.28
N LEU A 220 -6.11 -8.22 -4.28
CA LEU A 220 -6.18 -9.66 -4.52
C LEU A 220 -6.90 -10.35 -3.36
N VAL A 221 -6.46 -10.13 -2.12
CA VAL A 221 -7.07 -10.78 -0.94
C VAL A 221 -8.51 -10.37 -0.71
N THR A 222 -8.86 -9.10 -0.93
CA THR A 222 -10.25 -8.64 -0.80
C THR A 222 -11.16 -9.22 -1.89
N SER A 223 -10.60 -9.77 -2.97
CA SER A 223 -11.37 -10.39 -4.04
C SER A 223 -11.61 -11.89 -3.86
N VAL A 224 -10.83 -12.56 -3.00
CA VAL A 224 -10.94 -14.01 -2.73
C VAL A 224 -12.35 -14.42 -2.28
N PRO A 225 -13.03 -13.69 -1.36
CA PRO A 225 -14.36 -14.07 -0.88
C PRO A 225 -15.45 -14.06 -1.97
N TYR A 226 -15.17 -13.42 -3.11
CA TYR A 226 -16.07 -13.36 -4.26
C TYR A 226 -15.70 -14.36 -5.37
N LEU A 227 -14.62 -15.13 -5.19
CA LEU A 227 -14.20 -16.14 -6.14
C LEU A 227 -15.19 -17.31 -6.13
N LYS A 228 -15.66 -17.68 -7.33
CA LYS A 228 -16.52 -18.85 -7.54
C LYS A 228 -15.69 -19.97 -8.13
N GLY A 229 -15.62 -21.12 -7.46
CA GLY A 229 -14.89 -22.31 -7.93
C GLY A 229 -13.90 -22.85 -6.89
N GLU A 230 -13.28 -23.97 -7.21
CA GLU A 230 -12.34 -24.69 -6.33
C GLU A 230 -10.86 -24.42 -6.67
N THR A 231 -10.58 -23.58 -7.68
CA THR A 231 -9.20 -23.28 -8.08
C THR A 231 -8.47 -22.55 -6.94
N PRO A 232 -7.34 -23.10 -6.44
CA PRO A 232 -6.63 -22.50 -5.32
C PRO A 232 -6.01 -21.17 -5.73
N SER A 233 -6.21 -20.14 -4.90
CA SER A 233 -5.69 -18.79 -5.16
C SER A 233 -4.17 -18.69 -4.97
N LEU A 234 -3.59 -19.61 -4.18
CA LEU A 234 -2.20 -19.60 -3.69
C LEU A 234 -1.84 -18.39 -2.81
N LEU A 235 -2.84 -17.56 -2.47
CA LEU A 235 -2.66 -16.38 -1.63
C LEU A 235 -2.46 -16.75 -0.15
N ASP A 236 -3.04 -17.88 0.29
CA ASP A 236 -2.93 -18.38 1.66
C ASP A 236 -1.48 -18.66 2.10
N GLU A 237 -0.60 -19.02 1.15
CA GLU A 237 0.81 -19.31 1.43
C GLU A 237 1.73 -18.08 1.24
N THR A 238 1.33 -17.14 0.39
CA THR A 238 2.17 -16.01 -0.04
C THR A 238 1.91 -14.75 0.79
N VAL A 239 0.65 -14.43 1.07
CA VAL A 239 0.26 -13.21 1.79
C VAL A 239 0.82 -13.16 3.21
N PRO A 240 0.78 -14.24 4.03
CA PRO A 240 1.38 -14.19 5.36
C PRO A 240 2.85 -13.79 5.34
N LYS A 241 3.65 -14.33 4.40
CA LYS A 241 5.08 -14.00 4.26
C LYS A 241 5.31 -12.53 3.91
N ILE A 242 4.45 -11.97 3.05
CA ILE A 242 4.50 -10.55 2.68
C ILE A 242 4.17 -9.66 3.88
N THR A 243 3.12 -10.02 4.63
CA THR A 243 2.72 -9.33 5.87
C THR A 243 3.86 -9.35 6.89
N GLU A 244 4.45 -10.53 7.14
CA GLU A 244 5.58 -10.70 8.05
C GLU A 244 6.82 -9.91 7.59
N GLY A 245 7.12 -9.94 6.30
CA GLY A 245 8.21 -9.19 5.68
C GLY A 245 8.02 -7.67 5.82
N PHE A 246 6.80 -7.16 5.65
CA PHE A 246 6.49 -5.75 5.88
C PHE A 246 6.75 -5.36 7.35
N ILE A 247 6.15 -6.10 8.30
CA ILE A 247 6.27 -5.80 9.74
C ILE A 247 7.73 -5.84 10.16
N THR A 248 8.46 -6.89 9.79
CA THR A 248 9.89 -7.04 10.11
C THR A 248 10.71 -5.89 9.53
N SER A 249 10.47 -5.51 8.27
CA SER A 249 11.18 -4.41 7.63
C SER A 249 11.02 -3.09 8.38
N ARG A 250 9.80 -2.76 8.82
CA ARG A 250 9.53 -1.52 9.59
C ARG A 250 10.17 -1.55 10.97
N ILE A 251 10.13 -2.68 11.68
CA ILE A 251 10.79 -2.83 12.98
C ILE A 251 12.31 -2.69 12.87
N ASN A 252 12.91 -3.27 11.83
CA ASN A 252 14.35 -3.17 11.58
C ASN A 252 14.75 -1.75 11.10
N SER A 253 13.85 -1.03 10.43
CA SER A 253 14.12 0.33 9.94
C SER A 253 14.47 1.31 11.06
N VAL A 254 13.93 1.12 12.26
CA VAL A 254 14.19 1.99 13.42
C VAL A 254 15.68 2.04 13.77
N GLN A 255 16.34 0.88 13.77
CA GLN A 255 17.78 0.79 14.05
C GLN A 255 18.61 1.43 12.93
N ALA A 256 18.21 1.23 11.68
CA ALA A 256 18.89 1.83 10.53
C ALA A 256 18.76 3.36 10.50
N ILE A 257 17.59 3.92 10.83
CA ILE A 257 17.36 5.36 10.91
C ILE A 257 18.16 5.98 12.06
N LEU A 258 18.25 5.31 13.21
CA LEU A 258 19.06 5.81 14.32
C LEU A 258 20.56 5.80 13.99
N ALA A 259 21.02 4.83 13.19
CA ALA A 259 22.41 4.75 12.75
C ALA A 259 22.77 5.78 11.66
N ASP A 260 21.79 6.21 10.85
CA ASP A 260 21.99 7.15 9.75
C ASP A 260 21.00 8.33 9.84
N ASN A 261 21.48 9.43 10.42
CA ASN A 261 20.73 10.67 10.62
C ASN A 261 20.29 11.37 9.31
N SER A 262 20.73 10.90 8.13
CA SER A 262 20.25 11.43 6.85
C SER A 262 18.91 10.83 6.42
N LEU A 263 18.49 9.72 7.04
CA LEU A 263 17.24 9.05 6.73
C LEU A 263 16.07 9.75 7.44
N GLU A 264 15.05 10.10 6.67
CA GLU A 264 13.78 10.57 7.23
C GLU A 264 13.06 9.44 7.97
N ASN A 265 12.54 9.74 9.16
CA ASN A 265 11.77 8.77 9.93
C ASN A 265 10.30 8.81 9.48
N PRO A 266 9.73 7.71 8.93
CA PRO A 266 8.34 7.72 8.49
C PRO A 266 7.33 7.97 9.62
N LEU A 267 7.71 7.77 10.88
CA LEU A 267 6.86 8.06 12.04
C LEU A 267 6.64 9.57 12.28
N ASP A 268 7.42 10.44 11.65
CA ASP A 268 7.26 11.90 11.78
C ASP A 268 6.18 12.45 10.85
N SER A 269 5.94 11.79 9.70
CA SER A 269 4.98 12.21 8.69
C SER A 269 3.71 11.37 8.73
N VAL A 270 2.58 12.00 9.07
CA VAL A 270 1.27 11.35 9.12
C VAL A 270 0.85 10.83 7.74
N GLU A 271 1.11 11.60 6.68
CA GLU A 271 0.77 11.23 5.29
C GLU A 271 1.54 9.99 4.85
N VAL A 272 2.88 10.00 5.00
CA VAL A 272 3.73 8.86 4.63
C VAL A 272 3.37 7.61 5.42
N LEU A 273 3.07 7.76 6.71
CA LEU A 273 2.68 6.65 7.56
C LEU A 273 1.32 6.07 7.15
N GLN A 274 0.36 6.94 6.81
CA GLN A 274 -0.95 6.52 6.34
C GLN A 274 -0.85 5.75 5.02
N ASP A 275 -0.07 6.24 4.06
CA ASP A 275 0.14 5.59 2.76
C ASP A 275 0.81 4.21 2.92
N GLN A 276 1.79 4.10 3.84
CA GLN A 276 2.45 2.83 4.11
C GLN A 276 1.54 1.79 4.79
N LEU A 277 0.58 2.25 5.61
CA LEU A 277 -0.31 1.39 6.37
C LEU A 277 -1.67 1.16 5.70
N GLU A 278 -1.99 1.86 4.59
CA GLU A 278 -3.30 1.80 3.93
C GLU A 278 -3.72 0.36 3.60
N PHE A 279 -2.79 -0.44 3.09
CA PHE A 279 -3.06 -1.78 2.57
C PHE A 279 -2.85 -2.90 3.58
N LEU A 280 -2.00 -2.69 4.59
CA LEU A 280 -1.58 -3.72 5.54
C LEU A 280 -2.75 -4.37 6.30
N PRO A 281 -3.78 -3.63 6.78
CA PRO A 281 -4.91 -4.23 7.48
C PRO A 281 -5.61 -5.34 6.69
N PHE A 282 -5.73 -5.20 5.37
CA PHE A 282 -6.37 -6.19 4.51
C PHE A 282 -5.52 -7.47 4.41
N LEU A 283 -4.19 -7.33 4.33
CA LEU A 283 -3.26 -8.45 4.31
C LEU A 283 -3.25 -9.20 5.64
N CYS A 284 -3.20 -8.47 6.76
CA CYS A 284 -3.30 -9.07 8.09
C CYS A 284 -4.62 -9.81 8.27
N ARG A 285 -5.75 -9.20 7.89
CA ARG A 285 -7.08 -9.81 8.09
C ARG A 285 -7.38 -10.98 7.17
N PHE A 286 -6.66 -11.13 6.06
CA PHE A 286 -6.79 -12.30 5.19
C PHE A 286 -6.44 -13.60 5.92
N GLN A 287 -5.40 -13.58 6.77
CA GLN A 287 -4.98 -14.71 7.62
C GLN A 287 -4.89 -14.26 9.08
N TYR A 288 -6.03 -13.77 9.60
CA TYR A 288 -6.02 -12.90 10.78
C TYR A 288 -5.40 -13.52 12.03
N GLN A 289 -5.71 -14.78 12.31
CA GLN A 289 -5.18 -15.48 13.48
C GLN A 289 -3.65 -15.64 13.41
N SER A 290 -3.12 -16.06 12.26
CA SER A 290 -1.68 -16.23 12.06
C SER A 290 -0.95 -14.88 12.14
N SER A 291 -1.48 -13.86 11.44
CA SER A 291 -0.89 -12.52 11.46
C SER A 291 -0.94 -11.87 12.84
N SER A 292 -2.02 -12.05 13.61
CA SER A 292 -2.11 -11.51 14.97
C SER A 292 -1.14 -12.19 15.92
N LEU A 293 -0.96 -13.51 15.81
CA LEU A 293 0.02 -14.25 16.62
C LEU A 293 1.44 -13.77 16.33
N TYR A 294 1.76 -13.54 15.06
CA TYR A 294 3.04 -12.98 14.66
C TYR A 294 3.29 -11.58 15.26
N ILE A 295 2.30 -10.68 15.17
CA ILE A 295 2.34 -9.34 15.78
C ILE A 295 2.56 -9.43 17.29
N ILE A 296 1.83 -10.32 17.98
CA ILE A 296 1.98 -10.53 19.43
C ILE A 296 3.38 -11.04 19.77
N ASN A 297 3.91 -12.00 19.01
CA ASN A 297 5.23 -12.57 19.26
C ASN A 297 6.37 -11.56 19.09
N ILE A 298 6.19 -10.53 18.26
CA ILE A 298 7.13 -9.40 18.14
C ILE A 298 6.91 -8.38 19.26
N MET A 299 5.65 -8.05 19.56
CA MET A 299 5.32 -6.98 20.50
C MET A 299 5.62 -7.37 21.96
N GLU A 300 5.39 -8.61 22.35
CA GLU A 300 5.49 -9.06 23.74
C GLU A 300 6.93 -8.90 24.31
N PRO A 301 8.01 -9.32 23.61
CA PRO A 301 9.38 -9.07 24.08
C PRO A 301 9.72 -7.58 24.18
N LEU A 302 9.22 -6.76 23.25
CA LEU A 302 9.43 -5.30 23.26
C LEU A 302 8.76 -4.66 24.48
N LEU A 303 7.52 -5.05 24.79
CA LEU A 303 6.80 -4.57 25.97
C LEU A 303 7.48 -5.00 27.28
N GLN A 304 7.98 -6.23 27.35
CA GLN A 304 8.72 -6.73 28.50
C GLN A 304 9.99 -5.90 28.72
N ALA A 305 10.80 -5.72 27.67
CA ALA A 305 12.02 -4.91 27.74
C ALA A 305 11.73 -3.45 28.14
N TYR A 306 10.69 -2.84 27.57
CA TYR A 306 10.28 -1.48 27.91
C TYR A 306 9.79 -1.36 29.36
N THR A 307 9.07 -2.35 29.86
CA THR A 307 8.56 -2.39 31.23
C THR A 307 9.69 -2.59 32.24
N GLU A 308 10.65 -3.46 31.97
CA GLU A 308 11.81 -3.67 32.85
C GLU A 308 12.66 -2.40 32.98
N ARG A 309 12.84 -1.66 31.89
CA ARG A 309 13.56 -0.38 31.88
C ARG A 309 12.91 0.68 32.77
N SER A 310 11.58 0.65 32.96
CA SER A 310 10.88 1.57 33.87
C SER A 310 11.32 1.42 35.34
N ARG A 311 11.77 0.22 35.72
CA ARG A 311 12.12 -0.15 37.11
C ARG A 311 13.58 0.08 37.46
N LEU A 312 14.43 0.33 36.47
CA LEU A 312 15.86 0.52 36.69
C LEU A 312 16.16 1.97 37.13
N PRO A 313 17.01 2.20 38.16
CA PRO A 313 17.27 3.54 38.70
C PRO A 313 18.16 4.42 37.83
N ALA A 314 18.91 3.83 36.89
CA ALA A 314 19.83 4.54 36.03
C ALA A 314 19.20 4.70 34.63
N PRO A 315 19.40 5.85 33.95
CA PRO A 315 19.21 5.89 32.51
C PRO A 315 20.17 4.84 31.94
N GLY A 316 19.63 3.70 31.48
CA GLY A 316 20.41 2.73 30.72
C GLY A 316 20.89 3.36 29.42
N ASP A 317 21.36 2.55 28.49
CA ASP A 317 21.65 3.05 27.15
C ASP A 317 20.41 3.75 26.55
N ALA A 318 20.49 5.07 26.42
CA ALA A 318 19.38 5.92 25.99
C ALA A 318 19.01 5.66 24.53
N ASP A 319 19.98 5.20 23.74
CA ASP A 319 19.80 4.85 22.33
C ASP A 319 19.03 3.53 22.22
N GLU A 320 19.37 2.52 23.03
CA GLU A 320 18.61 1.27 23.09
C GLU A 320 17.14 1.51 23.46
N LEU A 321 16.87 2.40 24.42
CA LEU A 321 15.49 2.72 24.80
C LEU A 321 14.75 3.47 23.69
N SER A 322 15.42 4.38 22.98
CA SER A 322 14.86 5.08 21.82
C SER A 322 14.53 4.13 20.67
N VAL A 323 15.34 3.09 20.45
CA VAL A 323 15.03 2.00 19.49
C VAL A 323 13.77 1.25 19.93
N ILE A 324 13.69 0.82 21.18
CA ILE A 324 12.52 0.10 21.70
C ILE A 324 11.25 0.95 21.56
N GLU A 325 11.31 2.24 21.92
CA GLU A 325 10.20 3.19 21.78
C GLU A 325 9.75 3.31 20.31
N GLY A 326 10.68 3.44 19.36
CA GLY A 326 10.37 3.50 17.93
C GLY A 326 9.78 2.19 17.38
N GLN A 327 10.28 1.04 17.83
CA GLN A 327 9.74 -0.27 17.43
C GLN A 327 8.33 -0.49 17.97
N ILE A 328 8.08 -0.14 19.24
CA ILE A 328 6.73 -0.20 19.82
C ILE A 328 5.81 0.79 19.09
N ALA A 329 6.27 2.00 18.74
CA ALA A 329 5.45 2.97 18.00
C ALA A 329 4.96 2.39 16.67
N TRP A 330 5.83 1.74 15.89
CA TRP A 330 5.43 1.02 14.68
C TRP A 330 4.38 -0.06 14.95
N MET A 331 4.59 -0.90 15.97
CA MET A 331 3.62 -1.94 16.34
C MET A 331 2.26 -1.36 16.73
N VAL A 332 2.25 -0.27 17.49
CA VAL A 332 1.02 0.43 17.89
C VAL A 332 0.30 1.01 16.68
N HIS A 333 1.00 1.62 15.71
CA HIS A 333 0.39 2.10 14.47
C HIS A 333 -0.17 0.97 13.61
N ILE A 334 0.53 -0.16 13.50
CA ILE A 334 0.05 -1.35 12.78
C ILE A 334 -1.23 -1.87 13.42
N ILE A 335 -1.26 -2.01 14.75
CA ILE A 335 -2.46 -2.45 15.48
C ILE A 335 -3.61 -1.44 15.31
N ALA A 336 -3.32 -0.14 15.40
CA ALA A 336 -4.31 0.91 15.17
C ALA A 336 -4.96 0.79 13.78
N ALA A 337 -4.17 0.59 12.74
CA ALA A 337 -4.65 0.42 11.38
C ALA A 337 -5.52 -0.84 11.22
N ILE A 338 -5.14 -1.96 11.83
CA ILE A 338 -5.90 -3.23 11.80
C ILE A 338 -7.25 -3.08 12.52
N VAL A 339 -7.26 -2.46 13.70
CA VAL A 339 -8.46 -2.25 14.54
C VAL A 339 -9.43 -1.25 13.90
N LYS A 340 -8.91 -0.28 13.14
CA LYS A 340 -9.70 0.70 12.39
C LYS A 340 -10.54 0.03 11.29
N VAL A 341 -10.02 -1.01 10.63
CA VAL A 341 -10.71 -1.72 9.54
C VAL A 341 -11.55 -2.85 10.13
N ARG A 342 -12.85 -2.65 10.38
CA ARG A 342 -13.68 -3.63 11.11
C ARG A 342 -14.02 -4.93 10.34
N GLN A 343 -13.78 -5.03 9.03
CA GLN A 343 -14.33 -6.15 8.26
C GLN A 343 -13.44 -6.61 7.09
N VAL A 344 -13.19 -7.92 7.06
CA VAL A 344 -12.94 -8.69 5.84
C VAL A 344 -13.93 -9.85 5.83
N THR A 345 -14.59 -10.05 4.68
CA THR A 345 -15.60 -11.08 4.45
C THR A 345 -15.01 -12.48 4.62
N GLY A 346 -15.65 -13.36 5.39
CA GLY A 346 -15.33 -14.80 5.45
C GLY A 346 -15.04 -15.38 6.85
N VAL A 347 -14.80 -14.56 7.87
CA VAL A 347 -14.57 -15.01 9.26
C VAL A 347 -15.69 -14.51 10.18
N SER A 348 -16.08 -15.29 11.19
CA SER A 348 -17.06 -14.90 12.20
C SER A 348 -16.63 -13.61 12.91
N GLN A 349 -17.57 -12.67 13.05
CA GLN A 349 -17.35 -11.42 13.76
C GLN A 349 -16.86 -11.65 15.19
N GLU A 350 -17.35 -12.69 15.87
CA GLU A 350 -16.92 -13.02 17.24
C GLU A 350 -15.43 -13.37 17.32
N THR A 351 -14.92 -14.14 16.35
CA THR A 351 -13.49 -14.49 16.30
C THR A 351 -12.62 -13.25 16.04
N GLN A 352 -13.08 -12.35 15.16
CA GLN A 352 -12.37 -11.10 14.89
C GLN A 352 -12.32 -10.21 16.14
N GLU A 353 -13.42 -10.10 16.88
CA GLU A 353 -13.48 -9.33 18.14
C GLU A 353 -12.52 -9.86 19.21
N LEU A 354 -12.38 -11.19 19.33
CA LEU A 354 -11.43 -11.79 20.26
C LEU A 354 -9.97 -11.46 19.88
N ILE A 355 -9.63 -11.52 18.60
CA ILE A 355 -8.30 -11.18 18.12
C ILE A 355 -8.02 -9.67 18.28
N ASP A 356 -8.99 -8.82 17.93
CA ASP A 356 -8.90 -7.37 18.14
C ASP A 356 -8.69 -7.05 19.62
N ALA A 357 -9.33 -7.78 20.55
CA ALA A 357 -9.12 -7.64 21.97
C ALA A 357 -7.70 -8.04 22.42
N GLU A 358 -7.16 -9.16 21.92
CA GLU A 358 -5.79 -9.60 22.22
C GLU A 358 -4.75 -8.55 21.80
N LEU A 359 -4.86 -8.02 20.58
CA LEU A 359 -3.95 -6.98 20.08
C LEU A 359 -4.12 -5.68 20.86
N SER A 360 -5.36 -5.25 21.08
CA SER A 360 -5.67 -4.02 21.80
C SER A 360 -5.20 -4.07 23.25
N ALA A 361 -5.28 -5.24 23.91
CA ALA A 361 -4.83 -5.40 25.29
C ALA A 361 -3.34 -5.05 25.47
N ARG A 362 -2.47 -5.40 24.50
CA ARG A 362 -1.04 -5.06 24.57
C ARG A 362 -0.81 -3.55 24.52
N VAL A 363 -1.54 -2.85 23.65
CA VAL A 363 -1.45 -1.39 23.54
C VAL A 363 -2.04 -0.71 24.79
N LEU A 364 -3.15 -1.21 25.32
CA LEU A 364 -3.77 -0.68 26.53
C LEU A 364 -2.89 -0.91 27.78
N GLN A 365 -2.23 -2.06 27.88
CA GLN A 365 -1.25 -2.33 28.94
C GLN A 365 -0.08 -1.35 28.86
N LEU A 366 0.41 -1.06 27.67
CA LEU A 366 1.49 -0.09 27.44
C LEU A 366 1.13 1.32 27.96
N ILE A 367 -0.12 1.76 27.87
CA ILE A 367 -0.58 3.05 28.43
C ILE A 367 -0.27 3.14 29.93
N SER A 368 -0.40 2.03 30.67
CA SER A 368 -0.13 2.01 32.11
C SER A 368 1.36 2.10 32.46
N VAL A 369 2.26 1.82 31.51
CA VAL A 369 3.72 1.77 31.73
C VAL A 369 4.41 3.01 31.19
N THR A 370 3.93 3.57 30.07
CA THR A 370 4.57 4.69 29.36
C THR A 370 4.79 5.93 30.22
N ASP A 371 3.97 6.16 31.26
CA ASP A 371 4.08 7.31 32.16
C ASP A 371 4.57 6.94 33.57
N THR A 372 5.37 5.87 33.70
CA THR A 372 5.85 5.37 34.99
C THR A 372 7.36 5.26 35.10
N GLY A 373 7.88 5.37 36.33
CA GLY A 373 9.29 5.15 36.64
C GLY A 373 10.23 6.05 35.83
N ALA A 374 11.30 5.47 35.29
CA ALA A 374 12.30 6.17 34.48
C ALA A 374 11.72 6.87 33.23
N HIS A 375 10.58 6.39 32.71
CA HIS A 375 9.97 6.94 31.50
C HIS A 375 9.40 8.35 31.68
N THR A 376 9.12 8.75 32.92
CA THR A 376 8.64 10.11 33.28
C THR A 376 9.67 11.21 33.05
N GLN A 377 10.94 10.85 32.86
CA GLN A 377 12.03 11.81 32.62
C GLN A 377 12.27 12.05 31.12
N ARG A 378 11.55 11.33 30.25
CA ARG A 378 11.80 11.27 28.80
C ARG A 378 10.77 12.02 27.96
N TYR A 379 9.92 12.87 28.55
CA TYR A 379 8.87 13.61 27.83
C TYR A 379 9.40 14.49 26.68
N GLN A 380 10.68 14.88 26.76
CA GLN A 380 11.36 15.67 25.73
C GLN A 380 12.00 14.84 24.62
N GLU A 381 12.07 13.52 24.78
CA GLU A 381 12.67 12.64 23.80
C GLU A 381 11.72 12.40 22.63
N LEU A 382 12.19 12.63 21.41
CA LEU A 382 11.39 12.47 20.19
C LEU A 382 10.84 11.04 20.04
N SER A 383 11.62 10.02 20.40
CA SER A 383 11.20 8.62 20.36
C SER A 383 10.00 8.36 21.27
N LYS A 384 9.97 8.96 22.46
CA LYS A 384 8.84 8.87 23.39
C LYS A 384 7.63 9.64 22.86
N GLN A 385 7.82 10.84 22.32
CA GLN A 385 6.74 11.63 21.71
C GLN A 385 6.08 10.89 20.53
N ARG A 386 6.87 10.23 19.68
CA ARG A 386 6.36 9.36 18.59
C ARG A 386 5.52 8.20 19.14
N LEU A 387 6.00 7.53 20.19
CA LEU A 387 5.26 6.45 20.84
C LEU A 387 3.91 6.94 21.39
N ASP A 388 3.90 8.11 22.02
CA ASP A 388 2.68 8.72 22.54
C ASP A 388 1.70 9.11 21.43
N ARG A 389 2.19 9.67 20.31
CA ARG A 389 1.36 9.90 19.11
C ARG A 389 0.75 8.60 18.57
N ALA A 390 1.52 7.51 18.54
CA ALA A 390 1.02 6.21 18.12
C ALA A 390 -0.11 5.71 19.02
N ILE A 391 0.03 5.85 20.35
CA ILE A 391 -1.00 5.50 21.33
C ILE A 391 -2.27 6.33 21.10
N LEU A 392 -2.15 7.64 20.87
CA LEU A 392 -3.31 8.50 20.59
C LEU A 392 -4.06 8.05 19.32
N ILE A 393 -3.33 7.74 18.24
CA ILE A 393 -3.91 7.25 16.98
C ILE A 393 -4.58 5.88 17.17
N PHE A 394 -3.98 5.00 17.97
CA PHE A 394 -4.62 3.75 18.37
C PHE A 394 -5.93 4.01 19.12
N VAL A 395 -5.94 4.88 20.12
CA VAL A 395 -7.14 5.18 20.91
C VAL A 395 -8.24 5.77 20.02
N GLN A 396 -7.91 6.67 19.09
CA GLN A 396 -8.87 7.20 18.12
C GLN A 396 -9.46 6.09 17.24
N SER A 397 -8.61 5.21 16.72
CA SER A 397 -9.02 4.08 15.87
C SER A 397 -9.88 3.07 16.64
N PHE A 398 -9.45 2.71 17.84
CA PHE A 398 -10.17 1.82 18.73
C PHE A 398 -11.51 2.41 19.14
N ARG A 399 -11.59 3.70 19.48
CA ARG A 399 -12.85 4.37 19.84
C ARG A 399 -13.86 4.29 18.70
N ARG A 400 -13.46 4.67 17.48
CA ARG A 400 -14.34 4.64 16.30
C ARG A 400 -14.91 3.25 16.04
N SER A 401 -14.14 2.22 16.35
CA SER A 401 -14.60 0.85 16.28
C SER A 401 -15.46 0.50 17.51
N TYR A 402 -14.91 0.49 18.72
CA TYR A 402 -15.42 -0.26 19.85
C TYR A 402 -16.04 0.55 21.00
N VAL A 403 -16.16 1.88 20.87
CA VAL A 403 -16.69 2.77 21.92
C VAL A 403 -17.95 3.50 21.43
N GLY A 404 -18.83 3.89 22.34
CA GLY A 404 -20.12 4.54 22.02
C GLY A 404 -21.18 3.52 21.61
N ASP A 405 -22.05 3.87 20.66
CA ASP A 405 -23.15 3.02 20.20
C ASP A 405 -22.68 1.65 19.70
N GLN A 406 -21.47 1.60 19.12
CA GLN A 406 -20.87 0.36 18.62
C GLN A 406 -20.43 -0.59 19.75
N ALA A 407 -20.21 -0.09 20.97
CA ALA A 407 -19.79 -0.91 22.11
C ALA A 407 -20.87 -1.91 22.54
N MET A 408 -22.16 -1.58 22.32
CA MET A 408 -23.30 -2.44 22.62
C MET A 408 -23.25 -3.78 21.84
N HIS A 409 -22.53 -3.81 20.71
CA HIS A 409 -22.43 -4.97 19.84
C HIS A 409 -21.12 -5.76 20.00
N SER A 410 -20.17 -5.29 20.82
CA SER A 410 -18.82 -5.89 20.93
C SER A 410 -18.59 -6.64 22.24
N SER A 411 -19.57 -7.48 22.60
CA SER A 411 -19.57 -8.22 23.88
C SER A 411 -18.39 -9.18 24.03
N LYS A 412 -17.92 -9.81 22.94
CA LYS A 412 -16.78 -10.74 23.00
C LYS A 412 -15.47 -10.03 23.23
N LEU A 413 -15.30 -8.86 22.60
CA LEU A 413 -14.14 -8.02 22.79
C LEU A 413 -14.01 -7.57 24.26
N TYR A 414 -15.06 -6.99 24.84
CA TYR A 414 -15.02 -6.55 26.25
C TYR A 414 -14.90 -7.73 27.22
N GLY A 415 -15.52 -8.88 26.91
CA GLY A 415 -15.31 -10.11 27.68
C GLY A 415 -13.83 -10.52 27.74
N ARG A 416 -13.12 -10.48 26.60
CA ARG A 416 -11.70 -10.81 26.57
C ARG A 416 -10.81 -9.73 27.21
N LEU A 417 -11.13 -8.45 27.02
CA LEU A 417 -10.41 -7.35 27.69
C LEU A 417 -10.59 -7.38 29.21
N SER A 418 -11.75 -7.82 29.70
CA SER A 418 -12.01 -8.07 31.12
C SER A 418 -11.06 -9.13 31.68
N GLU A 419 -10.91 -10.26 30.98
CA GLU A 419 -10.00 -11.34 31.40
C GLU A 419 -8.53 -10.91 31.40
N LEU A 420 -8.11 -10.10 30.42
CA LEU A 420 -6.71 -9.71 30.25
C LEU A 420 -6.30 -8.53 31.13
N LEU A 421 -7.15 -7.51 31.26
CA LEU A 421 -6.81 -6.22 31.89
C LEU A 421 -7.82 -5.75 32.94
N GLY A 422 -8.91 -6.48 33.18
CA GLY A 422 -10.01 -6.03 34.05
C GLY A 422 -10.86 -4.91 33.45
N LEU A 423 -10.75 -4.67 32.14
CA LEU A 423 -11.53 -3.65 31.42
C LEU A 423 -12.88 -4.22 30.99
N ASN A 424 -13.87 -4.12 31.88
CA ASN A 424 -15.16 -4.81 31.74
C ASN A 424 -16.11 -4.14 30.73
N ASP A 425 -15.98 -2.84 30.53
CA ASP A 425 -16.86 -2.05 29.66
C ASP A 425 -16.14 -0.82 29.09
N HIS A 426 -16.85 -0.13 28.19
CA HIS A 426 -16.35 1.07 27.54
C HIS A 426 -16.18 2.27 28.49
N LEU A 427 -16.85 2.30 29.65
CA LEU A 427 -16.75 3.40 30.62
C LEU A 427 -15.43 3.32 31.39
N ILE A 428 -15.02 2.12 31.80
CA ILE A 428 -13.71 1.91 32.43
C ILE A 428 -12.61 2.28 31.43
N LEU A 429 -12.76 1.89 30.17
CA LEU A 429 -11.81 2.27 29.12
C LEU A 429 -11.77 3.80 28.92
N LEU A 430 -12.92 4.48 28.93
CA LEU A 430 -12.99 5.94 28.84
C LEU A 430 -12.15 6.61 29.95
N ASN A 431 -12.18 6.07 31.17
CA ASN A 431 -11.36 6.59 32.27
C ASN A 431 -9.86 6.46 31.99
N VAL A 432 -9.42 5.35 31.37
CA VAL A 432 -8.01 5.17 30.95
C VAL A 432 -7.64 6.22 29.91
N ILE A 433 -8.51 6.45 28.92
CA ILE A 433 -8.30 7.44 27.85
C ILE A 433 -8.22 8.86 28.42
N VAL A 434 -9.17 9.24 29.28
CA VAL A 434 -9.19 10.56 29.93
C VAL A 434 -7.97 10.75 30.82
N GLY A 435 -7.55 9.70 31.55
CA GLY A 435 -6.31 9.72 32.32
C GLY A 435 -5.09 10.00 31.44
N LYS A 436 -5.00 9.36 30.27
CA LYS A 436 -3.92 9.59 29.31
C LYS A 436 -3.95 11.02 28.74
N ILE A 437 -5.12 11.54 28.37
CA ILE A 437 -5.29 12.93 27.93
C ILE A 437 -4.78 13.90 29.00
N ALA A 438 -5.17 13.70 30.26
CA ALA A 438 -4.74 14.56 31.37
C ALA A 438 -3.22 14.52 31.58
N THR A 439 -2.61 13.33 31.52
CA THR A 439 -1.14 13.20 31.60
C THR A 439 -0.47 13.90 30.44
N ASN A 440 -0.98 13.75 29.22
CA ASN A 440 -0.37 14.36 28.04
C ASN A 440 -0.39 15.89 28.10
N MET A 441 -1.55 16.47 28.44
CA MET A 441 -1.70 17.92 28.62
C MET A 441 -0.80 18.48 29.73
N LYS A 442 -0.43 17.66 30.72
CA LYS A 442 0.44 18.08 31.83
C LYS A 442 1.92 17.96 31.49
N CYS A 443 2.32 16.89 30.81
CA CYS A 443 3.72 16.49 30.69
C CYS A 443 4.35 16.83 29.33
N TYR A 444 3.56 16.94 28.25
CA TYR A 444 4.04 17.19 26.89
C TYR A 444 3.84 18.64 26.43
N ALA A 445 3.82 19.61 27.34
CA ALA A 445 3.52 21.01 27.03
C ALA A 445 4.44 21.65 25.97
N GLU A 446 5.65 21.10 25.77
CA GLU A 446 6.63 21.57 24.78
C GLU A 446 6.52 20.86 23.42
N SER A 447 5.70 19.81 23.31
CA SER A 447 5.47 19.07 22.06
C SER A 447 4.13 19.45 21.44
N GLU A 448 4.16 20.38 20.49
CA GLU A 448 2.97 20.88 19.78
C GLU A 448 2.18 19.73 19.13
N ASP A 449 2.87 18.79 18.48
CA ASP A 449 2.26 17.64 17.81
C ASP A 449 1.46 16.74 18.76
N VAL A 450 2.03 16.39 19.93
CA VAL A 450 1.38 15.53 20.91
C VAL A 450 0.17 16.23 21.51
N ILE A 451 0.30 17.52 21.80
CA ILE A 451 -0.79 18.33 22.37
C ILE A 451 -1.93 18.49 21.34
N ASP A 452 -1.63 18.79 20.08
CA ASP A 452 -2.66 18.93 19.04
C ASP A 452 -3.46 17.63 18.84
N HIS A 453 -2.77 16.48 18.73
CA HIS A 453 -3.44 15.18 18.66
C HIS A 453 -4.24 14.84 19.93
N THR A 454 -3.74 15.23 21.11
CA THR A 454 -4.44 15.04 22.39
C THR A 454 -5.72 15.86 22.45
N LEU A 455 -5.67 17.12 22.00
CA LEU A 455 -6.83 18.02 21.94
C LEU A 455 -7.85 17.54 20.91
N SER A 456 -7.39 17.07 19.76
CA SER A 456 -8.25 16.46 18.73
C SER A 456 -9.00 15.25 19.28
N LEU A 457 -8.30 14.35 19.99
CA LEU A 457 -8.95 13.22 20.68
C LEU A 457 -9.94 13.68 21.76
N PHE A 458 -9.61 14.71 22.54
CA PHE A 458 -10.51 15.24 23.56
C PHE A 458 -11.79 15.85 22.94
N LEU A 459 -11.65 16.60 21.85
CA LEU A 459 -12.77 17.15 21.10
C LEU A 459 -13.65 16.02 20.53
N ASP A 460 -13.04 14.99 19.95
CA ASP A 460 -13.74 13.82 19.43
C ASP A 460 -14.56 13.11 20.52
N LEU A 461 -14.03 13.01 21.75
CA LEU A 461 -14.73 12.42 22.91
C LEU A 461 -15.84 13.32 23.47
N ALA A 462 -15.69 14.64 23.37
CA ALA A 462 -16.70 15.59 23.85
C ALA A 462 -17.88 15.74 22.88
N THR A 463 -17.65 15.47 21.58
CA THR A 463 -18.64 15.66 20.52
C THR A 463 -19.49 14.44 20.19
N GLY A 464 -19.08 13.23 20.62
CA GLY A 464 -19.85 12.00 20.42
C GLY A 464 -19.76 11.09 21.62
#